data_AF-A0A6M2D3X6-F1
#
_entry.id   AF-A0A6M2D3X6-F1
#
_cell.length_a   1.000
_cell.length_b   1.000
_cell.length_c   1.000
_cell.angle_alpha   90.00
_cell.angle_beta   90.00
_cell.angle_gamma   90.00
#
_symmetry.space_group_name_H-M   'P 1'
#
loop_
_entity.id
_entity.type
_entity.pdbx_description
1 polymer ?
#
loop_
_entity_poly.entity_id
_entity_poly.type
_entity_poly.pdbx_seq_one_letter_code
_entity_poly.pdbx_strand_id
1 'polypeptide(L)'
;LVRACHVSSEWRRLCLSIQEQSDRFKTYIKERKEHFESSRENIHERRPPKREASSAPPLANHNANTEQNSNDQAGKNEETKTRLDLFREEAKHIRPDESLWPCPNCQYPSRVTDNGTTGTCKCGYRYCPICRRDYHLPKPCITISGQVSSRSKKNIIGSKHSKRQLRRL
;
A
#
# COMPACT_ATOMS: atom_id res chain seq x y z
N LEU A 1 -19.22 22.71 28.78
CA LEU A 1 -19.61 22.04 30.02
C LEU A 1 -18.54 21.01 30.33
N VAL A 2 -18.08 20.94 31.58
CA VAL A 2 -17.10 19.93 32.02
C VAL A 2 -17.69 18.54 31.75
N ARG A 3 -16.87 17.51 31.44
CA ARG A 3 -17.36 16.15 31.12
C ARG A 3 -18.27 15.57 32.21
N ALA A 4 -18.09 15.98 33.46
CA ALA A 4 -18.95 15.64 34.59
C ALA A 4 -20.43 16.08 34.40
N CYS A 5 -20.69 17.16 33.67
CA CYS A 5 -22.05 17.66 33.39
C CYS A 5 -22.79 16.81 32.33
N HIS A 6 -22.09 15.92 31.63
CA HIS A 6 -22.69 15.00 30.65
C HIS A 6 -23.18 13.70 31.30
N VAL A 7 -22.70 13.36 32.50
CA VAL A 7 -23.00 12.10 33.17
C VAL A 7 -24.04 12.22 34.29
N SER A 8 -24.42 13.45 34.70
CA SER A 8 -25.45 13.68 35.71
C SER A 8 -26.10 15.06 35.56
N SER A 9 -27.43 15.10 35.74
CA SER A 9 -28.24 16.33 35.74
C SER A 9 -27.97 17.22 36.94
N GLU A 10 -27.64 16.63 38.10
CA GLU A 10 -27.30 17.37 39.32
C GLU A 10 -25.94 18.06 39.19
N TRP A 11 -24.94 17.34 38.70
CA TRP A 11 -23.64 17.93 38.37
C TRP A 11 -23.76 19.00 37.28
N ARG A 12 -24.69 18.83 36.34
CA ARG A 12 -24.99 19.86 35.34
C ARG A 12 -25.57 21.11 35.98
N ARG A 13 -26.54 20.98 36.91
CA ARG A 13 -27.11 22.13 37.63
C ARG A 13 -26.09 22.87 38.47
N LEU A 14 -25.26 22.15 39.23
CA LEU A 14 -24.22 22.75 40.08
C LEU A 14 -23.13 23.45 39.26
N CYS A 15 -22.74 22.90 38.12
CA CYS A 15 -21.78 23.58 37.24
C CYS A 15 -22.38 24.80 36.52
N LEU A 16 -23.70 24.85 36.34
CA LEU A 16 -24.40 25.99 35.75
C LEU A 16 -24.71 27.10 36.77
N SER A 17 -24.80 26.78 38.08
CA SER A 17 -25.02 27.76 39.14
C SER A 17 -23.77 28.57 39.50
N ILE A 18 -22.59 28.15 39.05
CA ILE A 18 -21.33 28.85 39.27
C ILE A 18 -21.10 29.83 38.10
N GLN A 19 -21.52 31.07 38.27
CA GLN A 19 -21.47 32.14 37.26
C GLN A 19 -20.05 32.31 36.65
N GLU A 20 -19.00 32.28 37.49
CA GLU A 20 -17.60 32.42 37.06
C GLU A 20 -17.12 31.26 36.17
N GLN A 21 -17.60 30.04 36.42
CA GLN A 21 -17.29 28.90 35.56
C GLN A 21 -17.99 29.01 34.20
N SER A 22 -19.17 29.67 34.16
CA SER A 22 -19.87 29.95 32.92
C SER A 22 -19.07 30.90 32.03
N ASP A 23 -18.45 31.94 32.60
CA ASP A 23 -17.72 32.94 31.83
C ASP A 23 -16.36 32.40 31.38
N ARG A 24 -15.63 31.70 32.25
CA ARG A 24 -14.41 30.98 31.86
C ARG A 24 -14.69 29.96 30.75
N PHE A 25 -15.82 29.27 30.81
CA PHE A 25 -16.22 28.34 29.76
C PHE A 25 -16.61 29.05 28.46
N LYS A 26 -17.34 30.17 28.51
CA LYS A 26 -17.67 30.98 27.33
C LYS A 26 -16.41 31.51 26.65
N THR A 27 -15.46 32.03 27.43
CA THR A 27 -14.16 32.52 26.92
C THR A 27 -13.39 31.39 26.25
N TYR A 28 -13.28 30.22 26.90
CA TYR A 28 -12.63 29.06 26.30
C TYR A 28 -13.29 28.60 24.99
N ILE A 29 -14.63 28.61 24.91
CA ILE A 29 -15.34 28.25 23.67
C ILE A 29 -15.10 29.31 22.59
N LYS A 30 -15.08 30.59 22.94
CA LYS A 30 -14.79 31.69 22.03
C LYS A 30 -13.38 31.59 21.46
N GLU A 31 -12.37 31.46 22.31
CA GLU A 31 -10.96 31.28 21.91
C GLU A 31 -10.78 30.04 21.03
N ARG A 32 -11.44 28.93 21.38
CA ARG A 32 -11.37 27.70 20.58
C ARG A 32 -12.04 27.86 19.22
N LYS A 33 -13.11 28.64 19.12
CA LYS A 33 -13.80 28.94 17.85
C LYS A 33 -12.96 29.90 17.00
N GLU A 34 -12.37 30.93 17.59
CA GLU A 34 -11.45 31.86 16.92
C GLU A 34 -10.18 31.15 16.44
N HIS A 35 -9.60 30.26 17.25
CA HIS A 35 -8.49 29.42 16.82
C HIS A 35 -8.89 28.48 15.67
N PHE A 36 -10.10 27.91 15.72
CA PHE A 36 -10.62 27.08 14.63
C PHE A 36 -10.83 27.89 13.36
N GLU A 37 -11.38 29.10 13.45
CA GLU A 37 -11.65 30.00 12.32
C GLU A 37 -10.37 30.57 11.71
N SER A 38 -9.42 31.02 12.53
CA SER A 38 -8.09 31.51 12.10
C SER A 38 -7.20 30.41 11.51
N SER A 39 -7.37 29.16 11.95
CA SER A 39 -6.66 28.00 11.38
C SER A 39 -7.26 27.52 10.04
N ARG A 40 -8.32 28.18 9.52
CA ARG A 40 -8.85 27.88 8.18
C ARG A 40 -8.02 28.59 7.11
N GLU A 41 -6.86 28.02 6.79
CA GLU A 41 -6.00 28.45 5.67
C GLU A 41 -6.65 28.28 4.26
N ASN A 42 -7.96 28.00 4.17
CA ASN A 42 -8.69 27.72 2.93
C ASN A 42 -10.01 28.49 2.79
N ILE A 43 -10.21 29.62 3.49
CA ILE A 43 -11.24 30.57 3.07
C ILE A 43 -10.63 31.38 1.93
N HIS A 44 -10.73 30.85 0.72
CA HIS A 44 -10.45 31.63 -0.48
C HIS A 44 -11.54 32.70 -0.57
N GLU A 45 -11.19 33.95 -0.26
CA GLU A 45 -11.97 35.06 -0.80
C GLU A 45 -11.99 34.88 -2.33
N ARG A 46 -13.19 34.71 -2.88
CA ARG A 46 -13.48 34.43 -4.29
C ARG A 46 -13.07 33.02 -4.72
N ARG A 47 -14.00 32.08 -4.51
CA ARG A 47 -14.07 30.85 -5.31
C ARG A 47 -14.21 31.30 -6.79
N PRO A 48 -13.24 31.05 -7.67
CA PRO A 48 -13.44 31.35 -9.09
C PRO A 48 -14.62 30.50 -9.61
N PRO A 49 -15.43 31.01 -10.56
CA PRO A 49 -16.56 30.27 -11.09
C PRO A 49 -16.06 28.91 -11.59
N LYS A 50 -16.77 27.87 -11.15
CA LYS A 50 -16.55 26.47 -11.51
C LYS A 50 -16.50 26.41 -13.05
N ARG A 51 -15.32 26.21 -13.64
CA ARG A 51 -15.27 25.75 -15.04
C ARG A 51 -15.95 24.40 -15.05
N GLU A 52 -17.06 24.30 -15.75
CA GLU A 52 -17.75 23.05 -16.02
C GLU A 52 -16.71 22.10 -16.60
N ALA A 53 -16.39 21.04 -15.84
CA ALA A 53 -15.48 20.02 -16.29
C ALA A 53 -16.18 19.29 -17.43
N SER A 54 -15.83 19.67 -18.66
CA SER A 54 -16.24 18.98 -19.87
C SER A 54 -15.71 17.54 -19.81
N SER A 55 -16.65 16.62 -19.60
CA SER A 55 -16.64 15.20 -19.99
C SER A 55 -15.25 14.56 -20.13
N ALA A 56 -14.57 14.34 -19.00
CA ALA A 56 -13.51 13.34 -18.97
C ALA A 56 -14.20 11.98 -18.84
N PRO A 57 -14.02 11.04 -19.78
CA PRO A 57 -14.59 9.71 -19.63
C PRO A 57 -13.96 9.05 -18.38
N PRO A 58 -14.75 8.32 -17.57
CA PRO A 58 -14.21 7.61 -16.42
C PRO A 58 -13.16 6.60 -16.88
N LEU A 59 -12.13 6.40 -16.04
CA LEU A 59 -11.12 5.38 -16.27
C LEU A 59 -11.79 4.02 -16.49
N ALA A 60 -11.36 3.31 -17.52
CA ALA A 60 -11.90 2.00 -17.88
C ALA A 60 -11.72 1.03 -16.70
N ASN A 61 -12.83 0.43 -16.25
CA ASN A 61 -12.80 -0.66 -15.29
C ASN A 61 -12.22 -1.91 -15.98
N HIS A 62 -10.93 -2.17 -15.76
CA HIS A 62 -10.35 -3.47 -16.08
C HIS A 62 -10.79 -4.47 -15.02
N ASN A 63 -11.82 -5.26 -15.34
CA ASN A 63 -12.18 -6.42 -14.53
C ASN A 63 -11.22 -7.57 -14.88
N ALA A 64 -10.45 -8.06 -13.91
CA ALA A 64 -9.45 -9.11 -14.12
C ALA A 64 -10.05 -10.50 -14.45
N ASN A 65 -11.38 -10.59 -14.51
CA ASN A 65 -12.13 -11.81 -14.84
C ASN A 65 -12.76 -11.81 -16.24
N THR A 66 -12.43 -10.85 -17.12
CA THR A 66 -12.91 -10.89 -18.51
C THR A 66 -11.97 -11.72 -19.37
N GLU A 67 -12.44 -12.90 -19.79
CA GLU A 67 -11.80 -13.72 -20.81
C GLU A 67 -11.59 -12.87 -22.08
N GLN A 68 -10.32 -12.61 -22.41
CA GLN A 68 -9.95 -11.87 -23.60
C GLN A 68 -10.21 -12.76 -24.82
N ASN A 69 -11.40 -12.62 -25.40
CA ASN A 69 -11.68 -13.14 -26.73
C ASN A 69 -11.09 -12.17 -27.77
N SER A 70 -9.79 -12.31 -28.01
CA SER A 70 -9.11 -11.71 -29.16
C SER A 70 -8.93 -12.79 -30.23
N ASN A 71 -9.91 -12.84 -31.12
CA ASN A 71 -9.81 -13.48 -32.43
C ASN A 71 -8.86 -12.64 -33.29
N ASP A 72 -7.65 -13.14 -33.52
CA ASP A 72 -6.89 -12.89 -34.75
C ASP A 72 -6.18 -14.20 -35.12
N GLN A 73 -6.67 -14.82 -36.20
CA GLN A 73 -6.15 -16.08 -36.73
C GLN A 73 -4.91 -15.81 -37.59
N ALA A 74 -3.80 -16.50 -37.30
CA ALA A 74 -2.96 -17.20 -38.28
C ALA A 74 -1.74 -17.84 -37.61
N GLY A 75 -1.77 -19.15 -37.37
CA GLY A 75 -0.55 -19.93 -37.09
C GLY A 75 -0.74 -21.11 -36.16
N LYS A 76 -1.04 -22.28 -36.77
CA LYS A 76 -0.73 -23.66 -36.34
C LYS A 76 -0.85 -24.03 -34.85
N ASN A 77 -1.74 -25.00 -34.58
CA ASN A 77 -1.78 -25.91 -33.43
C ASN A 77 -0.47 -26.01 -32.63
N GLU A 78 -0.34 -25.20 -31.60
CA GLU A 78 0.28 -25.59 -30.33
C GLU A 78 -0.69 -25.11 -29.27
N GLU A 79 -1.24 -26.04 -28.48
CA GLU A 79 -1.95 -25.68 -27.26
C GLU A 79 -1.03 -24.77 -26.46
N THR A 80 -1.33 -23.47 -26.44
CA THR A 80 -0.52 -22.47 -25.76
C THR A 80 -0.70 -22.69 -24.27
N LYS A 81 0.07 -23.65 -23.73
CA LYS A 81 0.08 -23.96 -22.31
C LYS A 81 0.28 -22.66 -21.56
N THR A 82 -0.67 -22.33 -20.70
CA THR A 82 -0.56 -21.11 -19.93
C THR A 82 0.66 -21.21 -19.02
N ARG A 83 1.20 -20.07 -18.58
CA ARG A 83 2.32 -20.07 -17.62
C ARG A 83 2.00 -20.93 -16.39
N LEU A 84 0.74 -20.93 -15.95
CA LEU A 84 0.29 -21.76 -14.84
C LEU A 84 0.38 -23.25 -15.16
N ASP A 85 0.01 -23.67 -16.37
CA ASP A 85 0.07 -25.07 -16.78
C ASP A 85 1.50 -25.58 -16.81
N LEU A 86 2.45 -24.77 -17.25
CA LEU A 86 3.87 -25.10 -17.21
C LEU A 86 4.37 -25.35 -15.77
N PHE A 87 3.93 -24.53 -14.81
CA PHE A 87 4.25 -24.75 -13.39
C PHE A 87 3.57 -26.00 -12.83
N ARG A 88 2.31 -26.25 -13.21
CA ARG A 88 1.56 -27.44 -12.78
C ARG A 88 2.17 -28.73 -13.33
N GLU A 89 2.61 -28.73 -14.57
CA GLU A 89 3.30 -29.87 -15.18
C GLU A 89 4.63 -30.15 -14.50
N GLU A 90 5.44 -29.11 -14.27
CA GLU A 90 6.73 -29.28 -13.60
C GLU A 90 6.57 -29.72 -12.14
N ALA A 91 5.50 -29.26 -11.45
CA ALA A 91 5.23 -29.61 -10.06
C ALA A 91 4.97 -31.12 -9.85
N LYS A 92 4.56 -31.85 -10.90
CA LYS A 92 4.39 -33.31 -10.83
C LYS A 92 5.72 -34.07 -10.72
N HIS A 93 6.80 -33.44 -11.14
CA HIS A 93 8.13 -34.05 -11.25
C HIS A 93 9.15 -33.48 -10.26
N ILE A 94 8.69 -32.63 -9.34
CA ILE A 94 9.55 -32.06 -8.31
C ILE A 94 9.76 -33.05 -7.17
N ARG A 95 10.98 -33.08 -6.64
CA ARG A 95 11.30 -33.88 -5.47
C ARG A 95 10.75 -33.20 -4.20
N PRO A 96 10.53 -33.94 -3.10
CA PRO A 96 10.06 -33.34 -1.84
C PRO A 96 11.02 -32.31 -1.25
N ASP A 97 12.32 -32.41 -1.59
CA ASP A 97 13.40 -31.51 -1.18
C ASP A 97 13.67 -30.39 -2.19
N GLU A 98 12.74 -30.14 -3.11
CA GLU A 98 12.85 -29.12 -4.14
C GLU A 98 11.58 -28.26 -4.18
N SER A 99 11.75 -26.99 -4.57
CA SER A 99 10.65 -26.04 -4.79
C SER A 99 10.72 -25.39 -6.17
N LEU A 100 9.56 -25.02 -6.73
CA LEU A 100 9.47 -24.31 -8.01
C LEU A 100 9.41 -22.80 -7.80
N TRP A 101 10.30 -22.10 -8.50
CA TRP A 101 10.36 -20.65 -8.51
C TRP A 101 10.35 -20.14 -9.96
N PRO A 102 9.88 -18.91 -10.21
CA PRO A 102 10.02 -18.29 -11.52
C PRO A 102 11.47 -17.90 -11.80
N CYS A 103 11.98 -18.27 -12.97
CA CYS A 103 13.31 -17.88 -13.44
C CYS A 103 13.42 -16.35 -13.57
N PRO A 104 14.50 -15.70 -13.08
CA PRO A 104 14.70 -14.25 -13.22
C PRO A 104 14.80 -13.77 -14.67
N ASN A 105 15.30 -14.62 -15.58
CA ASN A 105 15.54 -14.26 -16.98
C ASN A 105 14.30 -14.47 -17.86
N CYS A 106 13.67 -15.65 -17.76
CA CYS A 106 12.58 -16.03 -18.67
C CYS A 106 11.24 -16.31 -17.98
N GLN A 107 11.16 -16.22 -16.64
CA GLN A 107 9.95 -16.46 -15.82
C GLN A 107 9.32 -17.86 -15.91
N TYR A 108 9.93 -18.78 -16.64
CA TYR A 108 9.59 -20.21 -16.65
C TYR A 108 9.87 -20.87 -15.30
N PRO A 109 9.22 -22.00 -14.98
CA PRO A 109 9.50 -22.75 -13.77
C PRO A 109 10.98 -23.15 -13.72
N SER A 110 11.58 -22.94 -12.56
CA SER A 110 12.95 -23.30 -12.23
C SER A 110 12.97 -24.02 -10.90
N ARG A 111 13.82 -25.04 -10.80
CA ARG A 111 13.94 -25.88 -9.61
C ARG A 111 14.93 -25.26 -8.66
N VAL A 112 14.53 -25.15 -7.40
CA VAL A 112 15.34 -24.66 -6.30
C VAL A 112 15.44 -25.78 -5.29
N THR A 113 16.64 -26.26 -5.02
CA THR A 113 16.86 -27.27 -3.97
C THR A 113 16.63 -26.66 -2.59
N ASP A 114 16.14 -27.44 -1.63
CA ASP A 114 15.81 -26.98 -0.26
C ASP A 114 17.03 -26.47 0.51
N ASN A 115 18.23 -26.88 0.11
CA ASN A 115 19.47 -26.29 0.61
C ASN A 115 19.61 -24.80 0.22
N GLY A 116 18.74 -24.28 -0.65
CA GLY A 116 18.64 -22.87 -1.03
C GLY A 116 19.88 -22.35 -1.77
N THR A 117 20.77 -23.24 -2.21
CA THR A 117 22.09 -22.86 -2.72
C THR A 117 22.04 -22.37 -4.16
N THR A 118 21.17 -22.96 -4.99
CA THR A 118 21.08 -22.67 -6.43
C THR A 118 19.67 -22.89 -6.95
N GLY A 119 19.15 -21.94 -7.72
CA GLY A 119 18.00 -22.14 -8.61
C GLY A 119 18.47 -22.41 -10.03
N THR A 120 17.93 -23.43 -10.69
CA THR A 120 18.30 -23.80 -12.06
C THR A 120 17.07 -23.85 -12.94
N CYS A 121 17.09 -23.10 -14.04
CA CYS A 121 16.04 -23.11 -15.05
C CYS A 121 16.42 -23.99 -16.24
N LYS A 122 15.41 -24.54 -16.93
CA LYS A 122 15.57 -25.27 -18.20
C LYS A 122 16.22 -24.42 -19.31
N CYS A 123 16.19 -23.10 -19.21
CA CYS A 123 16.93 -22.20 -20.12
C CYS A 123 18.44 -22.17 -19.88
N GLY A 124 18.97 -22.93 -18.92
CA GLY A 124 20.40 -22.96 -18.57
C GLY A 124 20.83 -21.88 -17.58
N TYR A 125 19.95 -20.94 -17.24
CA TYR A 125 20.26 -19.89 -16.27
C TYR A 125 20.28 -20.45 -14.84
N ARG A 126 21.38 -20.17 -14.12
CA ARG A 126 21.59 -20.52 -12.71
C ARG A 126 21.63 -19.25 -11.88
N TYR A 127 20.80 -19.19 -10.85
CA TYR A 127 20.66 -18.01 -10.01
C TYR A 127 20.73 -18.35 -8.53
N CYS A 128 21.04 -17.35 -7.71
CA CYS A 128 20.95 -17.45 -6.26
C CYS A 128 19.48 -17.30 -5.83
N PRO A 129 18.85 -18.29 -5.16
CA PRO A 129 17.47 -18.18 -4.67
C PRO A 129 17.24 -17.01 -3.71
N ILE A 130 18.30 -16.60 -3.00
CA ILE A 130 18.23 -15.54 -1.99
C ILE A 130 18.17 -14.14 -2.63
N CYS A 131 19.09 -13.82 -3.54
CA CYS A 131 19.16 -12.48 -4.16
C CYS A 131 18.57 -12.40 -5.57
N ARG A 132 18.16 -13.55 -6.14
CA ARG A 132 17.62 -13.70 -7.52
C ARG A 132 18.53 -13.17 -8.63
N ARG A 133 19.82 -12.99 -8.36
CA ARG A 133 20.86 -12.65 -9.34
C ARG A 133 21.66 -13.89 -9.75
N ASP A 134 22.62 -13.70 -10.64
CA ASP A 134 23.56 -14.73 -11.06
C ASP A 134 24.13 -15.51 -9.87
N TYR A 135 24.26 -16.82 -10.06
CA TYR A 135 24.84 -17.70 -9.08
C TYR A 135 26.27 -17.26 -8.70
N HIS A 136 26.57 -17.19 -7.40
CA HIS A 136 27.79 -16.56 -6.90
C HIS A 136 28.62 -17.39 -5.89
N LEU A 137 28.35 -18.68 -5.67
CA LEU A 137 29.20 -19.49 -4.77
C LEU A 137 30.64 -19.62 -5.34
N PRO A 138 31.69 -19.49 -4.50
CA PRO A 138 31.68 -19.46 -3.03
C PRO A 138 31.50 -18.06 -2.40
N LYS A 139 31.31 -17.00 -3.19
CA LYS A 139 31.15 -15.65 -2.67
C LYS A 139 29.89 -15.57 -1.79
N PRO A 140 29.96 -14.90 -0.63
CA PRO A 140 28.80 -14.73 0.23
C PRO A 140 27.70 -13.96 -0.50
N CYS A 141 26.44 -14.32 -0.26
CA CYS A 141 25.32 -13.58 -0.79
C CYS A 141 25.27 -12.21 -0.12
N ILE A 142 25.49 -11.14 -0.89
CA ILE A 142 25.23 -9.78 -0.42
C ILE A 142 23.74 -9.54 -0.58
N THR A 143 22.95 -10.13 0.32
CA THR A 143 21.59 -9.67 0.52
C THR A 143 21.67 -8.33 1.24
N ILE A 144 21.11 -7.30 0.62
CA ILE A 144 20.69 -6.11 1.37
C ILE A 144 19.41 -6.54 2.12
N SER A 145 19.51 -7.56 2.99
CA SER A 145 18.46 -7.79 4.00
C SER A 145 18.45 -6.51 4.80
N GLY A 146 17.33 -5.81 4.82
CA GLY A 146 17.23 -4.46 5.30
C GLY A 146 17.81 -4.25 6.70
N GLN A 147 19.11 -3.96 6.78
CA GLN A 147 19.54 -2.78 7.48
C GLN A 147 18.99 -1.62 6.65
N VAL A 148 17.69 -1.37 6.81
CA VAL A 148 17.26 0.00 7.05
C VAL A 148 18.20 0.47 8.15
N SER A 149 19.30 1.09 7.72
CA SER A 149 20.16 1.82 8.64
C SER A 149 19.20 2.61 9.51
N SER A 150 19.47 2.65 10.80
CA SER A 150 18.80 3.48 11.79
C SER A 150 18.78 4.98 11.45
N ARG A 151 18.92 5.38 10.18
CA ARG A 151 18.27 6.55 9.57
C ARG A 151 16.74 6.41 9.58
N SER A 152 16.22 6.10 10.77
CA SER A 152 14.98 6.59 11.34
C SER A 152 14.91 8.11 11.17
N LYS A 153 14.63 8.54 9.95
CA LYS A 153 14.28 9.92 9.61
C LYS A 153 13.34 9.83 8.44
N LYS A 154 12.02 9.72 8.66
CA LYS A 154 10.98 10.29 7.76
C LYS A 154 9.51 10.03 8.10
N ASN A 155 9.16 9.33 9.18
CA ASN A 155 7.78 9.40 9.70
C ASN A 155 7.69 10.37 10.86
N ILE A 156 8.05 11.63 10.61
CA ILE A 156 7.76 12.71 11.54
C ILE A 156 6.25 12.95 11.47
N ILE A 157 5.58 12.78 12.62
CA ILE A 157 4.17 13.13 12.81
C ILE A 157 4.01 14.61 12.45
N GLY A 158 3.14 14.91 11.48
CA GLY A 158 2.95 16.27 10.96
C GLY A 158 3.80 16.66 9.74
N SER A 159 4.65 15.77 9.23
CA SER A 159 5.30 15.97 7.92
C SER A 159 4.28 16.13 6.79
N LYS A 160 4.67 16.79 5.69
CA LYS A 160 3.83 16.94 4.49
C LYS A 160 3.34 15.58 3.97
N HIS A 161 4.17 14.53 4.06
CA HIS A 161 3.80 13.17 3.71
C HIS A 161 2.75 12.58 4.66
N SER A 162 2.97 12.65 5.98
CA SER A 162 2.02 12.19 7.02
C SER A 162 0.66 12.87 6.90
N LYS A 163 0.64 14.21 6.72
CA LYS A 163 -0.60 14.98 6.53
C LYS A 163 -1.33 14.61 5.24
N ARG A 164 -0.60 14.34 4.13
CA ARG A 164 -1.22 13.92 2.86
C ARG A 164 -1.85 12.53 2.96
N GLN A 165 -1.23 11.61 3.70
CA GLN A 165 -1.76 10.26 3.93
C GLN A 165 -3.08 10.31 4.72
N LEU A 166 -3.13 11.11 5.79
CA LEU A 166 -4.34 11.24 6.62
C LEU A 166 -5.51 11.91 5.89
N ARG A 167 -5.24 12.78 4.90
CA ARG A 167 -6.30 13.38 4.06
C ARG A 167 -7.00 12.39 3.12
N ARG A 168 -6.45 11.17 2.96
CA ARG A 168 -7.01 10.13 2.08
C ARG A 168 -7.91 9.14 2.82
N LEU A 169 -8.00 9.24 4.15
CA LEU A 169 -8.95 8.52 5.00
C LEU A 169 -10.17 9.42 5.25
#